data_AF-F3KKB5-F1
#
_entry.id   AF-F3KKB5-F1
#
_cell.length_a   1.000
_cell.length_b   1.000
_cell.length_c   1.000
_cell.angle_alpha   90.00
_cell.angle_beta   90.00
_cell.angle_gamma   90.00
#
_symmetry.space_group_name_H-M   'P 1'
#
loop_
_entity.id
_entity.type
_entity.pdbx_description
1 polymer ?
#
loop_
_entity_poly.entity_id
_entity_poly.type
_entity_poly.pdbx_seq_one_letter_code
_entity_poly.pdbx_strand_id
1 'polypeptide(L)' 'MDKHAPASEMKKELDNLLSKLNAMEIIAKDDFQKSSVKVQRALVEGQIHSINEFEHLKKAIDLLTMELFKIQNKIKS' A
#
# COMPACT_ATOMS: atom_id res chain seq x y z
N MET A 1 -4.93 3.17 -13.28
CA MET A 1 -3.91 3.66 -12.34
C MET A 1 -2.63 3.87 -13.11
N ASP A 2 -2.03 5.04 -12.97
CA ASP A 2 -0.68 5.26 -13.47
C ASP A 2 0.27 4.29 -12.76
N LYS A 3 1.12 3.59 -13.50
CA LYS A 3 2.00 2.53 -12.95
C LYS A 3 3.10 3.09 -12.05
N HIS A 4 3.29 4.41 -12.07
CA HIS A 4 4.33 5.12 -11.32
C HIS A 4 3.75 6.17 -10.36
N ALA A 5 2.47 6.08 -10.02
CA ALA A 5 1.86 7.00 -9.06
C ALA A 5 2.61 6.96 -7.71
N PRO A 6 2.86 8.11 -7.07
CA PRO A 6 3.41 8.15 -5.72
C PRO A 6 2.59 7.31 -4.73
N ALA A 7 3.25 6.71 -3.73
CA ALA A 7 2.58 5.89 -2.72
C ALA A 7 1.43 6.63 -2.01
N SER A 8 1.57 7.95 -1.81
CA SER A 8 0.52 8.81 -1.24
C SER A 8 -0.73 8.91 -2.13
N GLU A 9 -0.55 8.98 -3.45
CA GLU A 9 -1.63 9.05 -4.41
C GLU A 9 -2.36 7.71 -4.50
N MET A 10 -1.61 6.59 -4.56
CA MET A 10 -2.18 5.25 -4.52
C MET A 10 -2.97 4.99 -3.24
N LYS A 11 -2.45 5.39 -2.06
CA LYS A 11 -3.18 5.28 -0.79
C LYS A 11 -4.48 6.07 -0.81
N LYS A 12 -4.44 7.31 -1.31
CA LYS A 12 -5.65 8.15 -1.43
C LYS A 12 -6.72 7.50 -2.32
N GLU A 13 -6.32 6.90 -3.42
CA GLU A 13 -7.25 6.15 -4.28
C GLU A 13 -7.86 4.94 -3.55
N LEU A 14 -7.04 4.19 -2.80
CA LEU A 14 -7.49 3.05 -2.01
C LEU A 14 -8.41 3.46 -0.85
N ASP A 15 -8.15 4.59 -0.18
CA ASP A 15 -9.02 5.14 0.87
C ASP A 15 -10.39 5.55 0.31
N ASN A 16 -10.39 6.18 -0.88
CA ASN A 16 -11.63 6.49 -1.59
C ASN A 16 -12.40 5.22 -1.97
N LEU A 17 -11.68 4.17 -2.37
CA LEU A 17 -12.28 2.90 -2.76
C LEU A 17 -12.83 2.15 -1.53
N LEU A 18 -12.10 2.16 -0.41
CA LEU A 18 -12.55 1.64 0.88
C LEU A 18 -13.83 2.33 1.35
N SER A 19 -13.90 3.66 1.22
CA SER A 19 -15.09 4.45 1.55
C SER A 19 -16.31 4.05 0.71
N LYS A 20 -16.11 3.82 -0.60
CA LYS A 20 -17.17 3.32 -1.50
C LYS A 20 -17.61 1.91 -1.15
N LEU A 21 -16.67 1.02 -0.82
CA LEU A 21 -16.99 -0.35 -0.39
C LEU A 21 -17.79 -0.37 0.92
N ASN A 22 -17.46 0.49 1.88
CA ASN A 22 -18.24 0.62 3.11
C ASN A 22 -19.68 1.07 2.82
N ALA A 23 -19.88 2.04 1.92
CA ALA A 23 -21.21 2.43 1.49
C ALA A 23 -21.94 1.28 0.77
N MET A 24 -21.24 0.51 -0.06
CA MET A 24 -21.77 -0.67 -0.74
C MET A 24 -22.20 -1.77 0.22
N GLU A 25 -21.47 -1.99 1.31
CA GLU A 25 -21.81 -3.00 2.34
C GLU A 25 -23.15 -2.67 3.01
N ILE A 26 -23.43 -1.38 3.24
CA ILE A 26 -24.67 -0.88 3.86
C ILE A 26 -25.87 -1.08 2.92
N ILE A 27 -25.70 -0.83 1.61
CA ILE A 27 -26.80 -0.88 0.63
C ILE A 27 -27.02 -2.28 0.01
N ALA A 28 -26.11 -3.23 0.25
CA ALA A 28 -26.18 -4.57 -0.32
C ALA A 28 -27.46 -5.31 0.13
N LYS A 29 -28.20 -5.84 -0.85
CA LYS A 29 -29.55 -6.39 -0.65
C LYS A 29 -29.56 -7.86 -0.28
N ASP A 30 -28.55 -8.61 -0.72
CA ASP A 30 -28.43 -10.04 -0.50
C ASP A 30 -27.07 -10.43 0.10
N ASP A 31 -26.99 -11.65 0.63
CA ASP A 31 -25.79 -12.15 1.33
C ASP A 31 -24.62 -12.37 0.39
N PHE A 32 -24.88 -12.64 -0.89
CA PHE A 32 -23.83 -12.78 -1.90
C PHE A 32 -23.14 -11.43 -2.16
N GLN A 33 -23.92 -10.36 -2.31
CA GLN A 33 -23.42 -8.99 -2.44
C GLN A 33 -22.64 -8.58 -1.20
N LYS A 34 -23.18 -8.80 0.00
CA LYS A 34 -22.46 -8.50 1.26
C LYS A 34 -21.13 -9.24 1.36
N SER A 35 -21.12 -10.53 1.05
CA SER A 35 -19.90 -11.35 1.08
C SER A 35 -18.87 -10.87 0.05
N SER A 36 -19.33 -10.53 -1.15
CA SER A 36 -18.48 -9.99 -2.22
C SER A 36 -17.84 -8.66 -1.82
N VAL A 37 -18.61 -7.76 -1.20
CA VAL A 37 -18.09 -6.47 -0.70
C VAL A 37 -17.06 -6.68 0.40
N LYS A 38 -17.30 -7.62 1.33
CA LYS A 38 -16.33 -7.95 2.39
C LYS A 38 -14.99 -8.45 1.84
N VAL A 39 -15.03 -9.32 0.82
CA VAL A 39 -13.82 -9.80 0.15
C VAL A 39 -13.08 -8.64 -0.52
N GLN A 40 -13.79 -7.77 -1.23
CA GLN A 40 -13.20 -6.57 -1.85
C GLN A 40 -12.57 -5.65 -0.80
N ARG A 41 -13.22 -5.46 0.34
CA ARG A 41 -12.70 -4.64 1.44
C ARG A 41 -11.39 -5.19 1.98
N ALA A 42 -11.34 -6.50 2.26
CA ALA A 42 -10.13 -7.16 2.74
C ALA A 42 -8.96 -7.03 1.75
N LEU A 43 -9.24 -7.10 0.43
CA LEU A 43 -8.21 -6.90 -0.60
C LEU A 43 -7.67 -5.47 -0.60
N VAL A 44 -8.53 -4.47 -0.44
CA VAL A 44 -8.13 -3.04 -0.40
C VAL A 44 -7.32 -2.74 0.85
N GLU A 45 -7.77 -3.22 2.01
CA GLU A 45 -7.02 -3.10 3.27
C GLU A 45 -5.64 -3.76 3.17
N GLY A 46 -5.59 -4.95 2.56
CA GLY A 46 -4.33 -5.66 2.28
C GLY A 46 -3.39 -4.89 1.34
N GLN A 47 -3.94 -4.19 0.34
CA GLN A 47 -3.15 -3.34 -0.55
C GLN A 47 -2.60 -2.11 0.16
N ILE A 48 -3.41 -1.42 0.98
CA ILE A 48 -2.96 -0.28 1.79
C ILE A 48 -1.81 -0.72 2.71
N HIS A 49 -1.98 -1.86 3.40
CA HIS A 49 -0.95 -2.41 4.26
C HIS A 49 0.33 -2.74 3.49
N SER A 50 0.22 -3.42 2.34
CA SER A 50 1.39 -3.76 1.50
C SER A 50 2.17 -2.51 1.06
N ILE A 51 1.49 -1.42 0.70
CA ILE A 51 2.16 -0.16 0.35
C ILE A 51 2.96 0.40 1.54
N ASN A 52 2.42 0.34 2.76
CA ASN A 52 3.15 0.77 3.96
C ASN A 52 4.42 -0.07 4.17
N GLU A 53 4.32 -1.39 4.03
CA GLU A 53 5.46 -2.29 4.17
C GLU A 53 6.52 -2.04 3.07
N PHE A 54 6.11 -1.73 1.84
CA PHE A 54 7.04 -1.36 0.79
C PHE A 54 7.77 -0.04 1.08
N GLU A 55 7.12 0.94 1.69
CA GLU A 55 7.80 2.17 2.14
C GLU A 55 8.82 1.90 3.25
N HIS A 56 8.51 0.98 4.18
CA HIS A 56 9.46 0.54 5.20
C HIS A 56 10.67 -0.18 4.57
N LEU A 57 10.41 -1.08 3.62
CA LEU A 57 11.47 -1.79 2.89
C LEU A 57 12.36 -0.80 2.12
N LYS A 58 11.77 0.17 1.43
CA LYS A 58 12.53 1.22 0.72
C LYS A 58 13.47 1.96 1.67
N LYS A 59 12.98 2.38 2.84
CA LYS A 59 13.82 3.06 3.85
C LYS A 59 14.95 2.17 4.36
N ALA A 60 14.68 0.88 4.58
CA ALA A 60 15.71 -0.06 4.99
C ALA A 60 16.80 -0.23 3.92
N ILE A 61 16.42 -0.29 2.65
CA ILE A 61 17.35 -0.31 1.52
C ILE A 61 18.18 0.98 1.48
N ASP A 62 17.53 2.15 1.60
CA ASP A 62 18.23 3.44 1.61
C ASP A 62 19.32 3.49 2.70
N LEU A 63 19.00 3.03 3.92
CA LEU A 63 19.94 2.93 5.03
C LEU A 63 21.09 1.95 4.75
N LEU A 64 20.77 0.76 4.23
CA LEU A 64 21.80 -0.23 3.85
C LEU A 64 22.74 0.35 2.79
N THR A 65 22.20 1.01 1.78
CA THR A 65 22.97 1.66 0.72
C THR A 65 23.88 2.76 1.28
N MET A 66 23.40 3.56 2.24
CA MET A 66 24.24 4.55 2.92
C MET A 66 25.44 3.91 3.62
N GLU A 67 25.25 2.79 4.32
CA GLU A 67 26.35 2.08 5.00
C GLU A 67 27.35 1.48 4.00
N LEU A 68 26.86 0.93 2.88
CA LEU A 68 27.73 0.45 1.80
C LEU A 68 28.61 1.57 1.25
N PHE A 69 28.06 2.76 1.02
CA PHE A 69 28.85 3.91 0.56
C PHE A 69 29.87 4.37 1.60
N LYS A 70 29.54 4.35 2.91
CA LYS A 70 30.49 4.67 3.98
C LYS A 70 31.68 3.70 3.98
N ILE A 71 31.42 2.39 3.85
CA ILE A 71 32.47 1.36 3.79
C ILE A 71 33.33 1.58 2.54
N GLN A 72 32.71 1.79 1.38
CA GLN A 72 33.43 2.04 0.13
C GLN A 72 34.35 3.26 0.24
N ASN A 73 33.86 4.35 0.83
CA ASN A 73 34.66 5.58 1.01
C ASN A 73 35.82 5.37 1.98
N LYS A 74 35.65 4.56 3.03
CA LYS A 74 36.73 4.19 3.95
C LYS A 74 37.81 3.34 3.28
N ILE A 75 37.46 2.46 2.33
CA ILE A 75 38.43 1.64 1.59
C ILE A 75 39.22 2.48 0.56
N LYS A 76 38.59 3.52 0.00
CA LYS A 76 39.22 4.41 -0.99
C LYS A 76 40.06 5.54 -0.38
N SER A 77 39.92 5.79 0.92
CA SER A 77 40.71 6.77 1.69
C SER A 77 41.97 6.12 2.25
#